data_AF-C9QK46-F1
#
_entry.id   AF-C9QK46-F1
#
_cell.length_a   1.000
_cell.length_b   1.000
_cell.length_c   1.000
_cell.angle_alpha   90.00
_cell.angle_beta   90.00
_cell.angle_gamma   90.00
#
_symmetry.space_group_name_H-M   'P 1'
#
loop_
_entity.id
_entity.type
_entity.pdbx_description
1 polymer ?
#
loop_
_entity_poly.entity_id
_entity_poly.type
_entity_poly.pdbx_seq_one_letter_code
_entity_poly.pdbx_strand_id
1 'polypeptide(L)'
;MKHTTTTLLATSIGLLFASSASAAVPHTFSSGSPALASEVNANFSDLDTRLSTAEGKVATLETDVDSVEGQVGTLAGDITALTTRVATLESASPTSGAYTTVAIDCSSDASALATALEDSRNATTRTTYNVTGDCDAVVIDRNDVKIVGTGSNSIAGDADYNESMFISSQSNVRLESINVLGNIVVKNSSVLRMDDVGFSSPQNDDSNLDVRNAYVRINSGSVDNITVRVNRNSTMDIKSSVTGTANEVVVDANSTLVSESANISMGMVEAVASSFIYANHIAADQLLAEVGSVIEADSINITNEVGISKNSTLLVEGNAIAGYMGCDFASSFRVRGDLTLNSVFDWGSDDEPSLNINYGCNGQIEGARTIFGDIDIFGYSTLIDGQWADIAATPAP
;
A
#
# COMPACT_ATOMS: atom_id res chain seq x y z
N MET A 1 39.59 4.63 -20.21
CA MET A 1 39.11 5.88 -20.84
C MET A 1 39.76 7.13 -20.21
N LYS A 2 41.07 7.12 -19.91
CA LYS A 2 41.76 8.23 -19.19
C LYS A 2 42.58 9.16 -20.10
N HIS A 3 42.63 8.91 -21.42
CA HIS A 3 43.49 9.65 -22.33
C HIS A 3 42.75 10.47 -23.40
N THR A 4 41.43 10.33 -23.54
CA THR A 4 40.66 10.99 -24.60
C THR A 4 40.15 12.39 -24.24
N THR A 5 39.99 12.71 -22.96
CA THR A 5 39.38 13.99 -22.53
C THR A 5 40.38 15.15 -22.53
N THR A 6 41.67 14.88 -22.25
CA THR A 6 42.71 15.92 -22.23
C THR A 6 43.07 16.41 -23.64
N THR A 7 42.96 15.54 -24.65
CA THR A 7 43.26 15.91 -26.05
C THR A 7 42.19 16.81 -26.66
N LEU A 8 40.92 16.64 -26.26
CA LEU A 8 39.78 17.41 -26.78
C LEU A 8 39.80 18.88 -26.30
N LEU A 9 40.16 19.10 -25.03
CA LEU A 9 40.27 20.45 -24.45
C LEU A 9 41.42 21.25 -25.09
N ALA A 10 42.54 20.57 -25.37
CA ALA A 10 43.68 21.17 -26.09
C ALA A 10 43.35 21.47 -27.57
N THR A 11 42.47 20.70 -28.21
CA THR A 11 42.04 20.98 -29.60
C THR A 11 41.02 22.11 -29.69
N SER A 12 40.12 22.27 -28.71
CA SER A 12 39.15 23.37 -28.70
C SER A 12 39.78 24.74 -28.41
N ILE A 13 40.84 24.81 -27.59
CA ILE A 13 41.58 26.06 -27.35
C ILE A 13 42.37 26.48 -28.61
N GLY A 14 42.89 25.52 -29.39
CA GLY A 14 43.61 25.80 -30.64
C GLY A 14 42.75 26.38 -31.78
N LEU A 15 41.42 26.17 -31.75
CA LEU A 15 40.50 26.63 -32.79
C LEU A 15 39.92 28.05 -32.55
N LEU A 16 40.09 28.62 -31.35
CA LEU A 16 39.62 29.99 -31.04
C LEU A 16 40.61 31.09 -31.45
N PHE A 17 41.84 30.74 -31.86
CA PHE A 17 42.86 31.71 -32.31
C PHE A 17 42.95 31.87 -33.84
N ALA A 18 42.07 31.22 -34.61
CA ALA A 18 42.11 31.26 -36.08
C ALA A 18 41.27 32.39 -36.71
N SER A 19 40.87 33.41 -35.96
CA SER A 19 40.39 34.67 -36.56
C SER A 19 41.58 35.62 -36.69
N SER A 20 42.37 35.47 -37.75
CA SER A 20 43.21 36.55 -38.27
C SER A 20 42.30 37.61 -38.90
N ALA A 21 41.53 38.30 -38.05
CA ALA A 21 41.02 39.61 -38.40
C ALA A 21 42.26 40.45 -38.71
N SER A 22 42.44 40.81 -39.98
CA SER A 22 43.46 41.76 -40.40
C SER A 22 43.14 43.03 -39.62
N ALA A 23 43.82 43.25 -38.50
CA ALA A 23 43.46 44.35 -37.63
C ALA A 23 43.68 45.62 -38.43
N ALA A 24 42.60 46.37 -38.65
CA ALA A 24 42.63 47.57 -39.45
C ALA A 24 43.70 48.50 -38.87
N VAL A 25 44.74 48.79 -39.66
CA VAL A 25 45.76 49.77 -39.28
C VAL A 25 45.18 51.14 -39.63
N PRO A 26 45.04 52.07 -38.67
CA PRO A 26 44.36 53.35 -38.90
C PRO A 26 44.91 54.15 -40.09
N HIS A 27 46.22 54.12 -40.32
CA HIS A 27 46.90 54.77 -41.44
C HIS A 27 47.89 53.82 -42.15
N THR A 28 47.89 53.82 -43.47
CA THR A 28 48.86 53.05 -44.30
C THR A 28 49.76 54.00 -45.07
N PHE A 29 51.07 53.74 -45.09
CA PHE A 29 52.04 54.61 -45.75
C PHE A 29 52.45 54.07 -47.12
N SER A 30 52.48 54.93 -48.13
CA SER A 30 52.93 54.58 -49.49
C SER A 30 54.35 55.07 -49.73
N SER A 31 55.15 54.23 -50.39
CA SER A 31 56.53 54.57 -50.73
C SER A 31 56.60 55.87 -51.55
N GLY A 32 57.53 56.76 -51.19
CA GLY A 32 57.72 58.05 -51.85
C GLY A 32 56.84 59.20 -51.33
N SER A 33 55.87 58.93 -50.45
CA SER A 33 55.07 59.95 -49.77
C SER A 33 55.57 60.18 -48.34
N PRO A 34 55.82 61.42 -47.90
CA PRO A 34 56.16 61.69 -46.50
C PRO A 34 55.05 61.23 -45.56
N ALA A 35 55.39 60.43 -44.55
CA ALA A 35 54.47 60.05 -43.47
C ALA A 35 54.32 61.21 -42.48
N LEU A 36 53.09 61.57 -42.11
CA LEU A 36 52.88 62.58 -41.08
C LEU A 36 53.15 61.95 -39.71
N ALA A 37 53.95 62.62 -38.88
CA ALA A 37 54.27 62.15 -37.53
C ALA A 37 53.00 61.90 -36.69
N SER A 38 51.94 62.68 -36.90
CA SER A 38 50.64 62.49 -36.25
C SER A 38 49.96 61.17 -36.62
N GLU A 39 50.08 60.72 -37.88
CA GLU A 39 49.46 59.47 -38.36
C GLU A 39 50.25 58.24 -37.88
N VAL A 40 51.58 58.35 -37.86
CA VAL A 40 52.46 57.33 -37.28
C VAL A 40 52.15 57.17 -35.78
N ASN A 41 52.04 58.28 -35.05
CA ASN A 41 51.69 58.27 -33.63
C ASN A 41 50.28 57.70 -33.39
N ALA A 42 49.32 57.97 -34.28
CA ALA A 42 47.97 57.40 -34.20
C ALA A 42 47.99 55.86 -34.35
N ASN A 43 48.78 55.32 -35.28
CA ASN A 43 48.98 53.87 -35.39
C ASN A 43 49.63 53.26 -34.15
N PHE A 44 50.63 53.92 -33.56
CA PHE A 44 51.24 53.45 -32.31
C PHE A 44 50.23 53.47 -31.15
N SER A 45 49.40 54.50 -31.06
CA SER A 45 48.33 54.58 -30.05
C SER A 45 47.28 53.47 -30.21
N ASP A 46 46.93 53.09 -31.44
CA ASP A 46 46.05 51.95 -31.71
C ASP A 46 46.68 50.62 -31.29
N LEU A 47 47.95 50.41 -31.65
CA LEU A 47 48.70 49.22 -31.25
C LEU A 47 48.80 49.11 -29.73
N ASP A 48 49.08 50.21 -29.03
CA ASP A 48 49.14 50.28 -27.57
C ASP A 48 47.79 49.90 -26.95
N THR A 49 46.69 50.49 -27.45
CA THR A 49 45.32 50.17 -26.98
C THR A 49 44.98 48.69 -27.17
N ARG A 50 45.34 48.12 -28.32
CA ARG A 50 45.10 46.71 -28.63
C ARG A 50 45.97 45.78 -27.79
N LEU A 51 47.23 46.16 -27.54
CA LEU A 51 48.13 45.43 -26.66
C LEU A 51 47.55 45.42 -25.24
N SER A 52 47.16 46.56 -24.68
CA SER A 52 46.53 46.63 -23.36
C SER A 52 45.23 45.82 -23.29
N THR A 53 44.43 45.80 -24.37
CA THR A 53 43.22 44.97 -24.46
C THR A 53 43.57 43.47 -24.45
N ALA A 54 44.62 43.07 -25.18
CA ALA A 54 45.08 41.68 -25.21
C ALA A 54 45.64 41.25 -23.84
N GLU A 55 46.43 42.10 -23.19
CA GLU A 55 46.94 41.88 -21.83
C GLU A 55 45.80 41.70 -20.83
N GLY A 56 44.75 42.52 -20.90
CA GLY A 56 43.56 42.38 -20.05
C GLY A 56 42.80 41.07 -20.27
N LYS A 57 42.69 40.60 -21.53
CA LYS A 57 42.08 39.30 -21.84
C LYS A 57 42.94 38.13 -21.33
N VAL A 58 44.26 38.21 -21.46
CA VAL A 58 45.19 37.21 -20.93
C VAL A 58 45.05 37.11 -19.41
N ALA A 59 45.04 38.24 -18.69
CA ALA A 59 44.84 38.25 -17.24
C ALA A 59 43.48 37.63 -16.80
N THR A 60 42.43 37.85 -17.60
CA THR A 60 41.11 37.22 -17.35
C THR A 60 41.18 35.70 -17.56
N LEU A 61 41.81 35.25 -18.64
CA LEU A 61 41.98 33.81 -18.92
C LEU A 61 42.83 33.12 -17.86
N GLU A 62 43.87 33.78 -17.34
CA GLU A 62 44.67 33.27 -16.21
C GLU A 62 43.78 33.04 -14.99
N THR A 63 42.92 33.99 -14.66
CA THR A 63 41.97 33.86 -13.53
C THR A 63 40.96 32.73 -13.74
N ASP A 64 40.43 32.58 -14.97
CA ASP A 64 39.50 31.50 -15.30
C ASP A 64 40.16 30.12 -15.22
N VAL A 65 41.42 30.01 -15.68
CA VAL A 65 42.22 28.76 -15.57
C VAL A 65 42.43 28.39 -14.10
N ASP A 66 42.83 29.34 -13.26
CA ASP A 66 42.99 29.10 -11.82
C ASP A 66 41.69 28.62 -11.16
N SER A 67 40.54 29.19 -11.57
CA SER A 67 39.23 28.77 -11.07
C SER A 67 38.89 27.33 -11.48
N VAL A 68 39.12 26.96 -12.74
CA VAL A 68 38.91 25.60 -13.25
C VAL A 68 39.83 24.59 -12.56
N GLU A 69 41.10 24.95 -12.33
CA GLU A 69 42.03 24.11 -11.57
C GLU A 69 41.52 23.83 -10.15
N GLY A 70 40.98 24.86 -9.48
CA GLY A 70 40.34 24.72 -8.18
C GLY A 70 39.15 23.75 -8.21
N GLN A 71 38.24 23.90 -9.18
CA GLN A 71 37.08 23.02 -9.34
C GLN A 71 37.48 21.56 -9.61
N VAL A 72 38.49 21.34 -10.46
CA VAL A 72 39.04 20.01 -10.74
C VAL A 72 39.64 19.39 -9.48
N GLY A 73 40.31 20.19 -8.65
CA GLY A 73 40.83 19.77 -7.34
C GLY A 73 39.72 19.29 -6.39
N THR A 74 38.62 20.05 -6.27
CA THR A 74 37.45 19.65 -5.47
C THR A 74 36.83 18.35 -5.98
N LEU A 75 36.60 18.24 -7.29
CA LEU A 75 35.99 17.03 -7.88
C LEU A 75 36.87 15.78 -7.67
N ALA A 76 38.20 15.92 -7.74
CA ALA A 76 39.11 14.82 -7.43
C ALA A 76 38.99 14.36 -5.97
N GLY A 77 38.80 15.30 -5.04
CA GLY A 77 38.51 15.02 -3.63
C GLY A 77 37.20 14.26 -3.45
N ASP A 78 36.12 14.73 -4.07
CA ASP A 78 34.79 14.10 -4.01
C ASP A 78 34.81 12.67 -4.59
N ILE A 79 35.48 12.47 -5.72
CA ILE A 79 35.65 11.13 -6.32
C ILE A 79 36.40 10.20 -5.36
N THR A 80 37.42 10.70 -4.66
CA THR A 80 38.18 9.91 -3.68
C THR A 80 37.32 9.53 -2.48
N ALA A 81 36.53 10.48 -1.96
CA ALA A 81 35.58 10.23 -0.87
C ALA A 81 34.49 9.23 -1.28
N LEU A 82 33.94 9.37 -2.49
CA LEU A 82 32.94 8.45 -3.03
C LEU A 82 33.51 7.05 -3.24
N THR A 83 34.72 6.94 -3.79
CA THR A 83 35.43 5.66 -3.95
C THR A 83 35.63 4.97 -2.61
N THR A 84 36.02 5.73 -1.58
CA THR A 84 36.19 5.21 -0.22
C THR A 84 34.85 4.73 0.35
N ARG A 85 33.78 5.53 0.20
CA ARG A 85 32.43 5.14 0.65
C ARG A 85 31.94 3.88 -0.06
N VAL A 86 32.18 3.75 -1.37
CA VAL A 86 31.85 2.55 -2.14
C VAL A 86 32.63 1.35 -1.63
N ALA A 87 33.94 1.45 -1.44
CA ALA A 87 34.74 0.36 -0.88
C ALA A 87 34.30 -0.04 0.54
N THR A 88 33.94 0.94 1.38
CA THR A 88 33.36 0.68 2.69
C THR A 88 32.00 0.01 2.57
N LEU A 89 31.14 0.42 1.63
CA LEU A 89 29.86 -0.22 1.40
C LEU A 89 30.00 -1.63 0.82
N GLU A 90 30.98 -1.88 -0.04
CA GLU A 90 31.25 -3.22 -0.60
C GLU A 90 31.81 -4.17 0.46
N SER A 91 32.59 -3.65 1.43
CA SER A 91 33.10 -4.44 2.56
C SER A 91 32.12 -4.55 3.73
N ALA A 92 31.24 -3.57 3.91
CA ALA A 92 30.17 -3.57 4.91
C ALA A 92 28.88 -4.22 4.41
N SER A 93 28.70 -4.38 3.09
CA SER A 93 27.66 -5.23 2.54
C SER A 93 27.95 -6.64 3.04
N PRO A 94 27.09 -7.23 3.86
CA PRO A 94 27.24 -8.64 4.16
C PRO A 94 27.18 -9.36 2.82
N THR A 95 28.22 -10.11 2.48
CA THR A 95 28.27 -11.04 1.36
C THR A 95 26.99 -11.86 1.28
N SER A 96 25.95 -11.42 0.55
CA SER A 96 24.72 -12.14 0.15
C SER A 96 24.06 -13.11 1.16
N GLY A 97 24.38 -13.05 2.45
CA GLY A 97 23.85 -13.90 3.51
C GLY A 97 22.57 -13.35 4.12
N ALA A 98 22.11 -12.18 3.64
CA ALA A 98 20.86 -11.59 4.07
C ALA A 98 19.64 -12.37 3.55
N TYR A 99 19.80 -13.21 2.52
CA TYR A 99 18.73 -13.99 1.91
C TYR A 99 19.28 -15.37 1.54
N THR A 100 18.70 -16.42 2.09
CA THR A 100 18.92 -17.80 1.66
C THR A 100 17.73 -18.26 0.85
N THR A 101 17.94 -19.08 -0.18
CA THR A 101 16.87 -19.76 -0.91
C THR A 101 17.03 -21.26 -0.75
N VAL A 102 15.95 -21.94 -0.38
CA VAL A 102 15.90 -23.38 -0.16
C VAL A 102 14.84 -23.95 -1.10
N ALA A 103 15.22 -24.93 -1.91
CA ALA A 103 14.26 -25.68 -2.72
C ALA A 103 13.62 -26.77 -1.86
N ILE A 104 12.30 -26.86 -1.90
CA ILE A 104 11.50 -27.83 -1.15
C ILE A 104 10.65 -28.63 -2.16
N ASP A 105 10.80 -29.95 -2.14
CA ASP A 105 10.02 -30.87 -2.98
C ASP A 105 9.10 -31.74 -2.12
N CYS A 106 7.89 -31.25 -1.89
CA CYS A 106 6.87 -31.96 -1.16
C CYS A 106 6.21 -33.11 -1.96
N SER A 107 6.50 -33.21 -3.26
CA SER A 107 6.05 -34.36 -4.08
C SER A 107 6.83 -35.63 -3.73
N SER A 108 8.10 -35.47 -3.33
CA SER A 108 8.96 -36.55 -2.87
C SER A 108 8.80 -36.81 -1.37
N ASP A 109 8.64 -35.75 -0.57
CA ASP A 109 8.47 -35.83 0.88
C ASP A 109 7.58 -34.67 1.38
N ALA A 110 6.32 -34.95 1.65
CA ALA A 110 5.33 -33.95 2.08
C ALA A 110 5.75 -33.17 3.34
N SER A 111 6.57 -33.77 4.21
CA SER A 111 7.05 -33.16 5.45
C SER A 111 8.33 -32.31 5.26
N ALA A 112 8.87 -32.20 4.04
CA ALA A 112 10.13 -31.52 3.78
C ALA A 112 10.11 -30.02 4.17
N LEU A 113 8.98 -29.34 3.95
CA LEU A 113 8.83 -27.93 4.34
C LEU A 113 8.85 -27.76 5.86
N ALA A 114 8.07 -28.58 6.58
CA ALA A 114 8.00 -28.55 8.03
C ALA A 114 9.37 -28.82 8.66
N THR A 115 10.09 -29.82 8.14
CA THR A 115 11.45 -30.15 8.60
C THR A 115 12.42 -29.00 8.36
N ALA A 116 12.39 -28.37 7.17
CA ALA A 116 13.27 -27.25 6.86
C ALA A 116 12.99 -26.00 7.73
N LEU A 117 11.73 -25.76 8.08
CA LEU A 117 11.34 -24.68 8.99
C LEU A 117 11.81 -24.94 10.42
N GLU A 118 11.71 -26.19 10.91
CA GLU A 118 12.17 -26.56 12.26
C GLU A 118 13.70 -26.53 12.37
N ASP A 119 14.42 -27.11 11.40
CA ASP A 119 15.89 -27.11 11.37
C ASP A 119 16.47 -25.69 11.36
N SER A 120 15.71 -24.75 10.80
CA SER A 120 16.10 -23.36 10.68
C SER A 120 15.44 -22.43 11.70
N ARG A 121 14.74 -22.96 12.71
CA ARG A 121 13.96 -22.18 13.69
C ARG A 121 14.76 -21.05 14.36
N ASN A 122 16.05 -21.26 14.61
CA ASN A 122 16.95 -20.29 15.24
C ASN A 122 17.77 -19.45 14.25
N ALA A 123 17.54 -19.58 12.94
CA ALA A 123 18.30 -18.84 11.96
C ALA A 123 17.86 -17.37 11.88
N THR A 124 18.84 -16.47 11.76
CA THR A 124 18.64 -15.02 11.65
C THR A 124 18.63 -14.53 10.20
N THR A 125 18.92 -15.42 9.25
CA THR A 125 18.90 -15.11 7.82
C THR A 125 17.50 -15.23 7.28
N ARG A 126 17.05 -14.23 6.51
CA ARG A 126 15.79 -14.31 5.78
C ARG A 126 15.85 -15.47 4.80
N THR A 127 14.86 -16.35 4.84
CA THR A 127 14.87 -17.58 4.04
C THR A 127 13.66 -17.60 3.11
N THR A 128 13.90 -17.85 1.83
CA THR A 128 12.87 -18.12 0.83
C THR A 128 12.80 -19.61 0.56
N TYR A 129 11.65 -20.22 0.81
CA TYR A 129 11.36 -21.61 0.49
C TYR A 129 10.59 -21.66 -0.82
N ASN A 130 11.23 -22.19 -1.86
CA ASN A 130 10.57 -22.43 -3.15
C ASN A 130 9.98 -23.83 -3.12
N VAL A 131 8.66 -23.91 -3.05
CA VAL A 131 7.91 -25.13 -2.79
C VAL A 131 7.38 -25.73 -4.08
N THR A 132 7.50 -27.05 -4.20
CA THR A 132 6.84 -27.88 -5.21
C THR A 132 6.09 -29.02 -4.54
N GLY A 133 5.07 -29.60 -5.20
CA GLY A 133 4.19 -30.61 -4.61
C GLY A 133 3.17 -30.07 -3.60
N ASP A 134 2.63 -30.99 -2.79
CA ASP A 134 1.67 -30.73 -1.72
C ASP A 134 2.35 -31.02 -0.37
N CYS A 135 2.54 -30.00 0.44
CA CYS A 135 3.23 -30.11 1.72
C CYS A 135 2.25 -30.41 2.86
N ASP A 136 2.74 -31.06 3.89
CA ASP A 136 2.03 -31.19 5.17
C ASP A 136 1.94 -29.81 5.88
N ALA A 137 1.09 -29.76 6.90
CA ALA A 137 0.93 -28.60 7.76
C ALA A 137 2.26 -28.14 8.38
N VAL A 138 2.40 -26.83 8.59
CA VAL A 138 3.63 -26.20 9.07
C VAL A 138 3.43 -25.30 10.28
N VAL A 139 4.43 -25.27 11.15
CA VAL A 139 4.55 -24.31 12.24
C VAL A 139 5.67 -23.33 11.92
N ILE A 140 5.39 -22.03 12.02
CA ILE A 140 6.34 -20.96 11.77
C ILE A 140 6.49 -20.12 13.05
N ASP A 141 7.58 -20.39 13.77
CA ASP A 141 7.97 -19.74 15.01
C ASP A 141 9.25 -18.89 14.84
N ARG A 142 9.51 -18.41 13.62
CA ARG A 142 10.72 -17.65 13.30
C ARG A 142 10.44 -16.49 12.35
N ASN A 143 11.30 -15.48 12.46
CA ASN A 143 11.24 -14.30 11.62
C ASN A 143 11.79 -14.49 10.20
N ASP A 144 11.34 -13.62 9.31
CA ASP A 144 11.85 -13.45 7.96
C ASP A 144 11.73 -14.72 7.09
N VAL A 145 10.53 -15.28 7.02
CA VAL A 145 10.20 -16.43 6.20
C VAL A 145 9.40 -15.99 4.97
N LYS A 146 9.83 -16.42 3.79
CA LYS A 146 9.06 -16.32 2.54
C LYS A 146 8.80 -17.72 2.01
N ILE A 147 7.57 -18.08 1.71
CA ILE A 147 7.21 -19.33 1.05
C ILE A 147 6.62 -18.97 -0.32
N VAL A 148 7.17 -19.57 -1.37
CA VAL A 148 6.79 -19.28 -2.76
C VAL A 148 6.45 -20.60 -3.44
N GLY A 149 5.21 -20.72 -3.91
CA GLY A 149 4.77 -21.82 -4.76
C GLY A 149 4.80 -21.46 -6.25
N THR A 150 4.11 -22.27 -7.04
CA THR A 150 3.92 -22.14 -8.49
C THR A 150 2.45 -21.92 -8.89
N GLY A 151 1.58 -21.71 -7.89
CA GLY A 151 0.12 -21.56 -8.05
C GLY A 151 -0.66 -22.88 -7.96
N SER A 152 -0.03 -24.02 -8.25
CA SER A 152 -0.66 -25.34 -8.09
C SER A 152 -0.25 -26.07 -6.81
N ASN A 153 0.69 -25.52 -6.04
CA ASN A 153 1.18 -26.14 -4.80
C ASN A 153 0.19 -25.90 -3.67
N SER A 154 0.19 -26.81 -2.71
CA SER A 154 -0.67 -26.70 -1.55
C SER A 154 0.05 -26.98 -0.23
N ILE A 155 -0.49 -26.41 0.85
CA ILE A 155 -0.19 -26.82 2.22
C ILE A 155 -1.46 -27.46 2.77
N ALA A 156 -1.39 -28.75 3.08
CA ALA A 156 -2.49 -29.53 3.63
C ALA A 156 -2.81 -29.10 5.06
N GLY A 157 -4.05 -29.32 5.51
CA GLY A 157 -4.42 -29.20 6.92
C GLY A 157 -3.92 -30.42 7.70
N ASP A 158 -3.53 -30.21 8.96
CA ASP A 158 -3.25 -31.31 9.88
C ASP A 158 -4.53 -32.15 10.13
N ALA A 159 -4.39 -33.45 10.35
CA ALA A 159 -5.50 -34.38 10.50
C ALA A 159 -6.38 -34.10 11.73
N ASP A 160 -5.81 -33.52 12.79
CA ASP A 160 -6.50 -33.31 14.07
C ASP A 160 -7.26 -31.98 14.14
N TYR A 161 -6.67 -30.91 13.57
CA TYR A 161 -7.19 -29.54 13.70
C TYR A 161 -7.52 -28.86 12.36
N ASN A 162 -7.27 -29.55 11.25
CA ASN A 162 -7.32 -28.98 9.90
C ASN A 162 -6.51 -27.67 9.78
N GLU A 163 -5.45 -27.52 10.59
CA GLU A 163 -4.60 -26.34 10.57
C GLU A 163 -3.46 -26.58 9.58
N SER A 164 -3.39 -25.77 8.54
CA SER A 164 -2.29 -25.83 7.57
C SER A 164 -1.08 -25.03 8.01
N MET A 165 -1.31 -23.91 8.68
CA MET A 165 -0.23 -23.01 9.04
C MET A 165 -0.49 -22.33 10.38
N PHE A 166 0.41 -22.57 11.32
CA PHE A 166 0.44 -21.89 12.60
C PHE A 166 1.60 -20.90 12.65
N ILE A 167 1.32 -19.60 12.65
CA ILE A 167 2.31 -18.53 12.69
C ILE A 167 2.28 -17.85 14.05
N SER A 168 3.40 -17.88 14.77
CA SER A 168 3.49 -17.36 16.14
C SER A 168 4.87 -16.76 16.43
N SER A 169 5.08 -16.32 17.67
CA SER A 169 6.40 -15.94 18.18
C SER A 169 7.01 -14.72 17.46
N GLN A 170 6.16 -13.72 17.19
CA GLN A 170 6.54 -12.46 16.52
C GLN A 170 7.15 -12.70 15.13
N SER A 171 6.65 -13.69 14.39
CA SER A 171 7.16 -14.06 13.08
C SER A 171 6.73 -13.07 11.99
N ASN A 172 7.57 -12.88 10.98
CA ASN A 172 7.28 -12.09 9.79
C ASN A 172 7.31 -13.00 8.56
N VAL A 173 6.12 -13.34 8.07
CA VAL A 173 5.90 -14.36 7.03
C VAL A 173 5.31 -13.73 5.78
N ARG A 174 5.78 -14.21 4.61
CA ARG A 174 5.19 -13.90 3.31
C ARG A 174 4.87 -15.18 2.55
N LEU A 175 3.66 -15.26 2.01
CA LEU A 175 3.20 -16.34 1.15
C LEU A 175 2.95 -15.80 -0.26
N GLU A 176 3.38 -16.55 -1.26
CA GLU A 176 3.24 -16.18 -2.67
C GLU A 176 2.86 -17.39 -3.53
N SER A 177 1.77 -17.27 -4.30
CA SER A 177 1.33 -18.28 -5.29
C SER A 177 1.25 -19.70 -4.75
N ILE A 178 0.52 -19.88 -3.65
CA ILE A 178 0.33 -21.17 -2.96
C ILE A 178 -1.12 -21.31 -2.49
N ASN A 179 -1.63 -22.55 -2.48
CA ASN A 179 -2.94 -22.86 -1.95
C ASN A 179 -2.83 -23.36 -0.50
N VAL A 180 -3.83 -23.05 0.32
CA VAL A 180 -3.94 -23.53 1.68
C VAL A 180 -5.24 -24.32 1.80
N LEU A 181 -5.12 -25.60 2.16
CA LEU A 181 -6.25 -26.54 2.19
C LEU A 181 -6.92 -26.67 3.57
N GLY A 182 -6.31 -26.05 4.58
CA GLY A 182 -6.81 -25.96 5.93
C GLY A 182 -6.78 -24.51 6.43
N ASN A 183 -6.67 -24.36 7.74
CA ASN A 183 -6.76 -23.08 8.42
C ASN A 183 -5.37 -22.44 8.56
N ILE A 184 -5.32 -21.11 8.47
CA ILE A 184 -4.16 -20.31 8.86
C ILE A 184 -4.48 -19.63 10.19
N VAL A 185 -3.64 -19.85 11.20
CA VAL A 185 -3.69 -19.12 12.46
C VAL A 185 -2.48 -18.22 12.56
N VAL A 186 -2.70 -16.92 12.73
CA VAL A 186 -1.64 -15.92 12.91
C VAL A 186 -1.78 -15.27 14.29
N LYS A 187 -0.76 -15.39 15.14
CA LYS A 187 -0.85 -14.87 16.51
C LYS A 187 0.44 -14.32 17.09
N ASN A 188 0.36 -13.79 18.33
CA ASN A 188 1.51 -13.39 19.14
C ASN A 188 2.39 -12.33 18.46
N SER A 189 1.76 -11.26 18.00
CA SER A 189 2.36 -10.11 17.31
C SER A 189 3.11 -10.50 16.03
N SER A 190 2.66 -11.58 15.37
CA SER A 190 3.18 -12.00 14.07
C SER A 190 2.52 -11.23 12.94
N VAL A 191 3.20 -11.23 11.79
CA VAL A 191 2.80 -10.57 10.56
C VAL A 191 2.73 -11.60 9.45
N LEU A 192 1.61 -11.64 8.75
CA LEU A 192 1.45 -12.42 7.51
C LEU A 192 1.13 -11.49 6.34
N ARG A 193 1.86 -11.65 5.23
CA ARG A 193 1.53 -11.03 3.95
C ARG A 193 1.24 -12.09 2.92
N MET A 194 0.16 -11.93 2.19
CA MET A 194 -0.29 -12.88 1.18
C MET A 194 -0.36 -12.21 -0.18
N ASP A 195 0.27 -12.84 -1.17
CA ASP A 195 0.22 -12.47 -2.57
C ASP A 195 -0.26 -13.69 -3.36
N ASP A 196 -1.48 -13.64 -3.93
CA ASP A 196 -1.99 -14.75 -4.75
C ASP A 196 -2.06 -16.09 -3.99
N VAL A 197 -2.64 -16.06 -2.79
CA VAL A 197 -2.86 -17.25 -1.95
C VAL A 197 -4.29 -17.74 -2.13
N GLY A 198 -4.44 -19.01 -2.52
CA GLY A 198 -5.75 -19.67 -2.65
C GLY A 198 -6.18 -20.36 -1.37
N PHE A 199 -7.47 -20.41 -1.11
CA PHE A 199 -8.06 -21.12 0.05
C PHE A 199 -9.06 -22.17 -0.43
N SER A 200 -9.04 -23.33 0.23
CA SER A 200 -10.16 -24.26 0.14
C SER A 200 -11.34 -23.76 0.97
N SER A 201 -12.53 -24.27 0.68
CA SER A 201 -13.70 -24.07 1.53
C SER A 201 -13.37 -24.42 3.00
N PRO A 202 -13.84 -23.61 3.96
CA PRO A 202 -13.62 -23.88 5.37
C PRO A 202 -14.24 -25.24 5.72
N GLN A 203 -13.56 -26.01 6.58
CA GLN A 203 -14.16 -27.20 7.14
C GLN A 203 -14.98 -26.80 8.35
N ASN A 204 -16.30 -26.97 8.24
CA ASN A 204 -17.31 -26.47 9.18
C ASN A 204 -17.50 -24.95 9.12
N ASP A 205 -18.34 -24.42 9.99
CA ASP A 205 -18.63 -22.98 10.14
C ASP A 205 -17.51 -22.23 10.87
N ASP A 206 -16.28 -22.76 10.87
CA ASP A 206 -15.13 -22.16 11.52
C ASP A 206 -14.33 -21.27 10.57
N SER A 207 -13.61 -20.29 11.12
CA SER A 207 -12.71 -19.44 10.34
C SER A 207 -11.49 -20.22 9.84
N ASN A 208 -11.24 -20.19 8.53
CA ASN A 208 -10.01 -20.70 7.93
C ASN A 208 -8.88 -19.66 7.87
N LEU A 209 -9.16 -18.41 8.23
CA LEU A 209 -8.15 -17.40 8.53
C LEU A 209 -8.44 -16.76 9.89
N ASP A 210 -7.66 -17.13 10.90
CA ASP A 210 -7.81 -16.68 12.28
C ASP A 210 -6.63 -15.81 12.71
N VAL A 211 -6.91 -14.55 13.04
CA VAL A 211 -5.89 -13.54 13.37
C VAL A 211 -6.06 -13.14 14.83
N ARG A 212 -5.08 -13.46 15.68
CA ARG A 212 -5.16 -13.27 17.14
C ARG A 212 -3.98 -12.49 17.71
N ASN A 213 -4.19 -11.23 18.07
CA ASN A 213 -3.12 -10.29 18.41
C ASN A 213 -2.02 -10.29 17.33
N ALA A 214 -2.40 -10.08 16.07
CA ALA A 214 -1.51 -10.17 14.92
C ALA A 214 -1.94 -9.23 13.79
N TYR A 215 -1.10 -9.13 12.76
CA TYR A 215 -1.38 -8.34 11.57
C TYR A 215 -1.35 -9.20 10.31
N VAL A 216 -2.40 -9.10 9.50
CA VAL A 216 -2.49 -9.78 8.20
C VAL A 216 -2.72 -8.78 7.09
N ARG A 217 -2.06 -8.96 5.94
CA ARG A 217 -2.35 -8.20 4.73
C ARG A 217 -2.51 -9.12 3.53
N ILE A 218 -3.61 -8.98 2.80
CA ILE A 218 -3.83 -9.58 1.49
C ILE A 218 -3.53 -8.53 0.42
N ASN A 219 -2.43 -8.71 -0.32
CA ASN A 219 -2.00 -7.77 -1.35
C ASN A 219 -2.71 -7.99 -2.69
N SER A 220 -2.90 -9.25 -3.06
CA SER A 220 -3.45 -9.68 -4.37
C SER A 220 -4.04 -11.09 -4.28
N GLY A 221 -4.80 -11.48 -5.30
CA GLY A 221 -5.44 -12.80 -5.40
C GLY A 221 -6.94 -12.71 -5.19
N SER A 222 -7.52 -13.79 -4.65
CA SER A 222 -8.95 -13.90 -4.36
C SER A 222 -9.20 -14.14 -2.86
N VAL A 223 -10.34 -13.68 -2.36
CA VAL A 223 -10.88 -14.04 -1.03
C VAL A 223 -11.92 -15.17 -1.12
N ASP A 224 -12.03 -15.83 -2.27
CA ASP A 224 -12.91 -16.97 -2.44
C ASP A 224 -12.66 -18.01 -1.34
N ASN A 225 -13.75 -18.50 -0.76
CA ASN A 225 -13.76 -19.51 0.30
C ASN A 225 -13.12 -19.07 1.62
N ILE A 226 -12.86 -17.79 1.85
CA ILE A 226 -12.30 -17.35 3.13
C ILE A 226 -13.43 -17.07 4.13
N THR A 227 -13.32 -17.65 5.33
CA THR A 227 -13.99 -17.19 6.54
C THR A 227 -12.94 -16.58 7.48
N VAL A 228 -13.04 -15.28 7.71
CA VAL A 228 -12.06 -14.51 8.47
C VAL A 228 -12.56 -14.25 9.88
N ARG A 229 -11.70 -14.49 10.87
CA ARG A 229 -11.86 -13.93 12.22
C ARG A 229 -10.67 -13.07 12.60
N VAL A 230 -10.89 -11.78 12.79
CA VAL A 230 -9.88 -10.81 13.26
C VAL A 230 -10.16 -10.50 14.73
N ASN A 231 -9.33 -10.99 15.65
CA ASN A 231 -9.63 -11.03 17.08
C ASN A 231 -8.46 -10.56 17.97
N ARG A 232 -8.74 -10.06 19.18
CA ARG A 232 -7.77 -9.69 20.23
C ARG A 232 -6.74 -8.64 19.77
N ASN A 233 -7.18 -7.42 19.49
CA ASN A 233 -6.29 -6.33 19.04
C ASN A 233 -5.52 -6.68 17.76
N SER A 234 -6.19 -7.35 16.83
CA SER A 234 -5.61 -7.68 15.52
C SER A 234 -5.95 -6.64 14.48
N THR A 235 -5.20 -6.65 13.40
CA THR A 235 -5.49 -5.79 12.24
C THR A 235 -5.37 -6.58 10.95
N MET A 236 -6.33 -6.38 10.05
CA MET A 236 -6.31 -6.97 8.72
C MET A 236 -6.47 -5.91 7.64
N ASP A 237 -5.61 -5.95 6.63
CA ASP A 237 -5.69 -5.11 5.44
C ASP A 237 -6.02 -5.98 4.20
N ILE A 238 -7.01 -5.57 3.42
CA ILE A 238 -7.30 -6.14 2.09
C ILE A 238 -7.06 -5.06 1.05
N LYS A 239 -6.15 -5.32 0.10
CA LYS A 239 -5.76 -4.35 -0.92
C LYS A 239 -6.70 -4.34 -2.12
N SER A 240 -6.71 -3.22 -2.82
CA SER A 240 -7.63 -2.94 -3.93
C SER A 240 -7.59 -3.93 -5.10
N SER A 241 -6.49 -4.67 -5.26
CA SER A 241 -6.34 -5.68 -6.31
C SER A 241 -6.99 -7.03 -5.98
N VAL A 242 -7.44 -7.22 -4.74
CA VAL A 242 -8.06 -8.47 -4.28
C VAL A 242 -9.50 -8.56 -4.77
N THR A 243 -9.94 -9.74 -5.20
CA THR A 243 -11.29 -10.00 -5.75
C THR A 243 -11.95 -11.19 -5.06
N GLY A 244 -13.17 -11.55 -5.47
CA GLY A 244 -13.82 -12.82 -5.06
C GLY A 244 -14.86 -12.67 -3.96
N THR A 245 -15.29 -13.81 -3.42
CA THR A 245 -16.37 -13.89 -2.43
C THR A 245 -15.90 -14.57 -1.15
N ALA A 246 -15.75 -13.79 -0.08
CA ALA A 246 -15.56 -14.33 1.26
C ALA A 246 -16.89 -14.88 1.79
N ASN A 247 -16.83 -15.94 2.60
CA ASN A 247 -18.02 -16.51 3.22
C ASN A 247 -18.47 -15.64 4.40
N GLU A 248 -17.54 -15.24 5.25
CA GLU A 248 -17.85 -14.46 6.46
C GLU A 248 -16.61 -13.70 6.94
N VAL A 249 -16.84 -12.52 7.50
CA VAL A 249 -15.82 -11.64 8.06
C VAL A 249 -16.28 -11.13 9.41
N VAL A 250 -15.64 -11.60 10.48
CA VAL A 250 -15.91 -11.19 11.85
C VAL A 250 -14.71 -10.45 12.42
N VAL A 251 -14.92 -9.22 12.88
CA VAL A 251 -13.92 -8.38 13.55
C VAL A 251 -14.34 -8.17 14.99
N ASP A 252 -13.56 -8.72 15.92
CA ASP A 252 -13.93 -8.91 17.32
C ASP A 252 -12.81 -8.43 18.27
N ALA A 253 -13.21 -8.03 19.47
CA ALA A 253 -12.35 -7.72 20.60
C ALA A 253 -11.28 -6.66 20.29
N ASN A 254 -11.75 -5.44 20.01
CA ASN A 254 -10.94 -4.26 19.73
C ASN A 254 -10.00 -4.46 18.53
N SER A 255 -10.51 -5.08 17.47
CA SER A 255 -9.75 -5.35 16.25
C SER A 255 -10.18 -4.44 15.09
N THR A 256 -9.36 -4.41 14.04
CA THR A 256 -9.57 -3.55 12.89
C THR A 256 -9.49 -4.33 11.58
N LEU A 257 -10.41 -4.06 10.65
CA LEU A 257 -10.28 -4.46 9.25
C LEU A 257 -10.39 -3.23 8.34
N VAL A 258 -9.50 -3.16 7.34
CA VAL A 258 -9.50 -2.14 6.29
C VAL A 258 -9.53 -2.83 4.94
N SER A 259 -10.57 -2.59 4.14
CA SER A 259 -10.68 -3.08 2.76
C SER A 259 -10.66 -1.93 1.76
N GLU A 260 -9.63 -1.93 0.91
CA GLU A 260 -9.52 -1.02 -0.24
C GLU A 260 -10.17 -1.61 -1.50
N SER A 261 -10.67 -2.86 -1.45
CA SER A 261 -11.25 -3.52 -2.63
C SER A 261 -12.72 -3.16 -2.82
N ALA A 262 -13.07 -2.82 -4.05
CA ALA A 262 -14.44 -2.65 -4.51
C ALA A 262 -15.01 -3.91 -5.18
N ASN A 263 -14.20 -4.97 -5.32
CA ASN A 263 -14.51 -6.16 -6.11
C ASN A 263 -14.64 -7.42 -5.25
N ILE A 264 -14.87 -7.24 -3.95
CA ILE A 264 -15.13 -8.32 -3.01
C ILE A 264 -16.59 -8.32 -2.60
N SER A 265 -17.17 -9.51 -2.48
CA SER A 265 -18.43 -9.72 -1.75
C SER A 265 -18.17 -10.60 -0.54
N MET A 266 -19.05 -10.51 0.46
CA MET A 266 -18.94 -11.25 1.71
C MET A 266 -20.30 -11.91 2.00
N GLY A 267 -20.38 -13.06 2.63
CA GLY A 267 -21.68 -13.55 3.12
C GLY A 267 -22.14 -12.70 4.29
N MET A 268 -21.39 -12.72 5.38
CA MET A 268 -21.65 -11.89 6.57
C MET A 268 -20.48 -10.97 6.87
N VAL A 269 -20.78 -9.75 7.31
CA VAL A 269 -19.81 -8.78 7.83
C VAL A 269 -20.23 -8.37 9.24
N GLU A 270 -19.43 -8.69 10.24
CA GLU A 270 -19.71 -8.37 11.64
C GLU A 270 -18.55 -7.62 12.29
N ALA A 271 -18.86 -6.49 12.92
CA ALA A 271 -17.98 -5.80 13.85
C ALA A 271 -18.57 -5.90 15.26
N VAL A 272 -17.83 -6.52 16.19
CA VAL A 272 -18.28 -6.75 17.57
C VAL A 272 -17.22 -6.38 18.59
N ALA A 273 -17.67 -5.98 19.79
CA ALA A 273 -16.83 -5.70 20.96
C ALA A 273 -15.76 -4.62 20.70
N SER A 274 -16.24 -3.41 20.41
CA SER A 274 -15.41 -2.21 20.17
C SER A 274 -14.46 -2.33 18.99
N SER A 275 -14.90 -3.01 17.94
CA SER A 275 -14.12 -3.23 16.73
C SER A 275 -14.43 -2.22 15.63
N PHE A 276 -13.54 -2.11 14.65
CA PHE A 276 -13.66 -1.15 13.56
C PHE A 276 -13.52 -1.84 12.19
N ILE A 277 -14.45 -1.56 11.29
CA ILE A 277 -14.37 -1.95 9.88
C ILE A 277 -14.44 -0.68 9.02
N TYR A 278 -13.48 -0.54 8.12
CA TYR A 278 -13.56 0.41 7.00
C TYR A 278 -13.49 -0.34 5.67
N ALA A 279 -14.38 -0.03 4.73
CA ALA A 279 -14.34 -0.60 3.39
C ALA A 279 -14.80 0.39 2.31
N ASN A 280 -14.10 0.46 1.17
CA ASN A 280 -14.56 1.26 0.03
C ASN A 280 -15.95 0.81 -0.45
N HIS A 281 -16.24 -0.49 -0.42
CA HIS A 281 -17.54 -1.04 -0.75
C HIS A 281 -17.80 -2.28 0.09
N ILE A 282 -19.01 -2.40 0.65
CA ILE A 282 -19.47 -3.64 1.30
C ILE A 282 -20.63 -4.21 0.49
N ALA A 283 -20.38 -5.34 -0.18
CA ALA A 283 -21.43 -6.17 -0.76
C ALA A 283 -21.58 -7.42 0.10
N ALA A 284 -22.70 -7.58 0.80
CA ALA A 284 -22.91 -8.75 1.66
C ALA A 284 -24.36 -9.21 1.78
N ASP A 285 -24.57 -10.38 2.37
CA ASP A 285 -25.91 -10.80 2.77
C ASP A 285 -26.34 -10.09 4.06
N GLN A 286 -25.46 -10.07 5.05
CA GLN A 286 -25.70 -9.43 6.34
C GLN A 286 -24.55 -8.49 6.74
N LEU A 287 -24.90 -7.38 7.38
CA LEU A 287 -23.96 -6.42 7.97
C LEU A 287 -24.40 -6.11 9.40
N LEU A 288 -23.54 -6.42 10.38
CA LEU A 288 -23.83 -6.30 11.80
C LEU A 288 -22.77 -5.45 12.50
N ALA A 289 -23.21 -4.39 13.18
CA ALA A 289 -22.36 -3.59 14.06
C ALA A 289 -22.88 -3.71 15.50
N GLU A 290 -22.11 -4.35 16.37
CA GLU A 290 -22.54 -4.69 17.73
C GLU A 290 -21.53 -4.29 18.82
N VAL A 291 -22.05 -4.00 20.01
CA VAL A 291 -21.25 -3.81 21.24
C VAL A 291 -20.17 -2.73 21.08
N GLY A 292 -20.60 -1.50 20.79
CA GLY A 292 -19.70 -0.33 20.71
C GLY A 292 -18.79 -0.32 19.49
N SER A 293 -19.16 -1.04 18.42
CA SER A 293 -18.34 -1.17 17.21
C SER A 293 -18.73 -0.14 16.15
N VAL A 294 -17.84 0.07 15.18
CA VAL A 294 -18.04 1.05 14.12
C VAL A 294 -17.78 0.40 12.77
N ILE A 295 -18.72 0.56 11.85
CA ILE A 295 -18.56 0.20 10.44
C ILE A 295 -18.67 1.48 9.61
N GLU A 296 -17.66 1.72 8.78
CA GLU A 296 -17.61 2.83 7.83
C GLU A 296 -17.42 2.28 6.40
N ALA A 297 -18.22 2.78 5.46
CA ALA A 297 -18.05 2.41 4.06
C ALA A 297 -18.37 3.54 3.08
N ASP A 298 -17.72 3.55 1.91
CA ASP A 298 -18.09 4.52 0.88
C ASP A 298 -19.45 4.17 0.26
N SER A 299 -19.81 2.88 0.21
CA SER A 299 -21.14 2.40 -0.20
C SER A 299 -21.42 1.00 0.33
N ILE A 300 -22.70 0.68 0.52
CA ILE A 300 -23.13 -0.66 0.93
C ILE A 300 -24.21 -1.22 0.00
N ASN A 301 -24.16 -2.53 -0.24
CA ASN A 301 -25.16 -3.30 -0.95
C ASN A 301 -25.41 -4.61 -0.19
N ILE A 302 -26.40 -4.58 0.68
CA ILE A 302 -26.72 -5.66 1.61
C ILE A 302 -28.02 -6.34 1.16
N THR A 303 -28.00 -7.64 0.90
CA THR A 303 -29.19 -8.30 0.35
C THR A 303 -30.27 -8.57 1.38
N ASN A 304 -29.89 -8.83 2.63
CA ASN A 304 -30.82 -9.21 3.69
C ASN A 304 -30.88 -8.13 4.78
N GLU A 305 -29.94 -8.12 5.73
CA GLU A 305 -30.08 -7.35 6.97
C GLU A 305 -28.88 -6.44 7.26
N VAL A 306 -29.18 -5.19 7.62
CA VAL A 306 -28.28 -4.30 8.33
C VAL A 306 -28.74 -4.18 9.79
N GLY A 307 -27.94 -4.67 10.73
CA GLY A 307 -28.21 -4.59 12.17
C GLY A 307 -27.18 -3.71 12.89
N ILE A 308 -27.66 -2.73 13.67
CA ILE A 308 -26.80 -1.80 14.40
C ILE A 308 -27.25 -1.74 15.86
N SER A 309 -26.47 -2.33 16.77
CA SER A 309 -26.90 -2.54 18.15
C SER A 309 -25.87 -2.18 19.21
N LYS A 310 -26.37 -1.87 20.41
CA LYS A 310 -25.59 -1.75 21.65
C LYS A 310 -24.47 -0.70 21.55
N ASN A 311 -24.83 0.55 21.33
CA ASN A 311 -23.93 1.71 21.17
C ASN A 311 -23.01 1.65 19.94
N SER A 312 -23.45 1.00 18.87
CA SER A 312 -22.64 0.86 17.65
C SER A 312 -22.96 1.96 16.63
N THR A 313 -22.10 2.10 15.63
CA THR A 313 -22.24 3.14 14.60
C THR A 313 -22.06 2.56 13.19
N LEU A 314 -22.95 2.94 12.28
CA LEU A 314 -22.78 2.75 10.84
C LEU A 314 -22.64 4.12 10.15
N LEU A 315 -21.59 4.29 9.35
CA LEU A 315 -21.41 5.45 8.49
C LEU A 315 -21.29 5.01 7.03
N VAL A 316 -22.16 5.53 6.18
CA VAL A 316 -22.11 5.32 4.73
C VAL A 316 -21.96 6.66 4.03
N GLU A 317 -20.82 6.87 3.36
CA GLU A 317 -20.49 8.13 2.69
C GLU A 317 -21.24 8.33 1.36
N GLY A 318 -21.63 7.24 0.70
CA GLY A 318 -22.39 7.23 -0.54
C GLY A 318 -23.75 6.53 -0.37
N ASN A 319 -24.11 5.74 -1.37
CA ASN A 319 -25.41 5.07 -1.41
C ASN A 319 -25.42 3.82 -0.52
N ALA A 320 -26.57 3.59 0.12
CA ALA A 320 -26.86 2.41 0.91
C ALA A 320 -28.06 1.65 0.32
N ILE A 321 -27.85 0.39 -0.01
CA ILE A 321 -28.91 -0.55 -0.37
C ILE A 321 -28.93 -1.64 0.70
N ALA A 322 -30.09 -1.93 1.26
CA ALA A 322 -30.31 -3.04 2.17
C ALA A 322 -31.65 -3.73 1.88
N GLY A 323 -31.82 -4.98 2.32
CA GLY A 323 -33.14 -5.59 2.43
C GLY A 323 -33.94 -4.88 3.52
N TYR A 324 -33.48 -5.06 4.76
CA TYR A 324 -33.98 -4.48 6.00
C TYR A 324 -32.86 -3.73 6.74
N MET A 325 -33.21 -2.68 7.49
CA MET A 325 -32.29 -1.96 8.37
C MET A 325 -32.88 -1.78 9.77
N GLY A 326 -32.18 -2.32 10.77
CA GLY A 326 -32.51 -2.20 12.19
C GLY A 326 -31.43 -1.44 12.95
N CYS A 327 -31.86 -0.56 13.86
CA CYS A 327 -30.97 0.15 14.77
C CYS A 327 -31.56 0.29 16.17
N ASP A 328 -30.78 -0.08 17.19
CA ASP A 328 -31.26 -0.13 18.57
C ASP A 328 -30.21 0.25 19.64
N PHE A 329 -30.64 0.28 20.90
CA PHE A 329 -29.81 0.43 22.11
C PHE A 329 -28.74 1.53 22.02
N ALA A 330 -29.20 2.77 21.85
CA ALA A 330 -28.34 3.97 21.77
C ALA A 330 -27.29 3.93 20.66
N SER A 331 -27.54 3.17 19.60
CA SER A 331 -26.70 3.15 18.39
C SER A 331 -27.01 4.33 17.47
N SER A 332 -26.21 4.49 16.42
CA SER A 332 -26.46 5.52 15.41
C SER A 332 -26.12 5.06 14.00
N PHE A 333 -26.77 5.67 13.02
CA PHE A 333 -26.37 5.52 11.63
C PHE A 333 -26.46 6.83 10.86
N ARG A 334 -25.61 6.95 9.85
CA ARG A 334 -25.67 8.04 8.86
C ARG A 334 -25.47 7.48 7.46
N VAL A 335 -26.36 7.87 6.55
CA VAL A 335 -26.24 7.64 5.11
C VAL A 335 -26.21 9.00 4.42
N ARG A 336 -25.09 9.32 3.77
CA ARG A 336 -24.91 10.59 3.05
C ARG A 336 -25.51 10.58 1.64
N GLY A 337 -25.50 9.44 0.97
CA GLY A 337 -26.17 9.25 -0.32
C GLY A 337 -27.62 8.80 -0.17
N ASP A 338 -28.10 8.10 -1.19
CA ASP A 338 -29.47 7.57 -1.23
C ASP A 338 -29.58 6.30 -0.37
N LEU A 339 -30.69 6.17 0.36
CA LEU A 339 -31.07 4.93 1.07
C LEU A 339 -32.17 4.21 0.29
N THR A 340 -31.91 2.95 -0.04
CA THR A 340 -32.89 2.03 -0.64
C THR A 340 -33.08 0.80 0.23
N LEU A 341 -34.31 0.55 0.69
CA LEU A 341 -34.72 -0.63 1.45
C LEU A 341 -35.72 -1.44 0.61
N ASN A 342 -35.34 -2.66 0.27
CA ASN A 342 -36.03 -3.48 -0.74
C ASN A 342 -36.91 -4.59 -0.17
N SER A 343 -36.84 -4.84 1.13
CA SER A 343 -37.59 -5.91 1.79
C SER A 343 -38.16 -5.45 3.13
N VAL A 344 -39.16 -6.19 3.56
CA VAL A 344 -39.60 -6.23 4.95
C VAL A 344 -38.86 -7.37 5.65
N PHE A 345 -38.55 -7.20 6.92
CA PHE A 345 -37.98 -8.26 7.74
C PHE A 345 -39.05 -9.29 8.09
N ASP A 346 -38.80 -10.59 7.89
CA ASP A 346 -39.79 -11.64 8.16
C ASP A 346 -39.34 -12.52 9.34
N TRP A 347 -39.78 -12.21 10.56
CA TRP A 347 -39.63 -13.09 11.73
C TRP A 347 -40.78 -14.10 11.87
N GLY A 348 -41.66 -14.24 10.88
CA GLY A 348 -42.81 -15.15 10.92
C GLY A 348 -44.06 -14.59 11.62
N SER A 349 -44.16 -13.27 11.81
CA SER A 349 -45.41 -12.57 12.10
C SER A 349 -45.59 -11.40 11.15
N ASP A 350 -46.80 -11.25 10.62
CA ASP A 350 -47.14 -10.28 9.58
C ASP A 350 -46.97 -8.83 10.08
N ASP A 351 -46.28 -8.00 9.29
CA ASP A 351 -46.09 -6.54 9.43
C ASP A 351 -44.90 -6.04 10.28
N GLU A 352 -43.67 -6.42 9.93
CA GLU A 352 -42.47 -5.70 10.43
C GLU A 352 -42.10 -4.52 9.50
N PRO A 353 -41.46 -3.47 10.04
CA PRO A 353 -40.99 -2.35 9.24
C PRO A 353 -39.77 -2.75 8.40
N SER A 354 -39.57 -2.04 7.29
CA SER A 354 -38.33 -2.13 6.50
C SER A 354 -37.19 -1.34 7.14
N LEU A 355 -37.53 -0.29 7.91
CA LEU A 355 -36.62 0.50 8.73
C LEU A 355 -37.10 0.54 10.18
N ASN A 356 -36.34 -0.06 11.09
CA ASN A 356 -36.70 -0.14 12.50
C ASN A 356 -35.70 0.64 13.38
N ILE A 357 -36.16 1.66 14.11
CA ILE A 357 -35.30 2.57 14.89
C ILE A 357 -35.78 2.68 16.33
N ASN A 358 -35.10 1.97 17.24
CA ASN A 358 -35.59 1.72 18.58
C ASN A 358 -34.62 2.06 19.70
N TYR A 359 -35.14 2.11 20.92
CA TYR A 359 -34.36 2.12 22.16
C TYR A 359 -33.23 3.18 22.17
N GLY A 360 -33.54 4.39 21.70
CA GLY A 360 -32.64 5.53 21.69
C GLY A 360 -31.69 5.57 20.49
N CYS A 361 -31.94 4.83 19.42
CA CYS A 361 -31.15 4.94 18.20
C CYS A 361 -31.38 6.30 17.50
N ASN A 362 -30.31 6.84 16.90
CA ASN A 362 -30.35 8.08 16.12
C ASN A 362 -29.88 7.86 14.68
N GLY A 363 -30.77 8.07 13.71
CA GLY A 363 -30.50 7.92 12.29
C GLY A 363 -30.46 9.25 11.53
N GLN A 364 -29.62 9.33 10.50
CA GLN A 364 -29.60 10.45 9.56
C GLN A 364 -29.51 9.95 8.10
N ILE A 365 -30.37 10.48 7.23
CA ILE A 365 -30.34 10.19 5.79
C ILE A 365 -30.32 11.50 5.01
N GLU A 366 -29.19 11.81 4.36
CA GLU A 366 -29.02 13.09 3.66
C GLU A 366 -29.57 13.06 2.22
N GLY A 367 -29.53 11.90 1.55
CA GLY A 367 -30.04 11.73 0.18
C GLY A 367 -31.51 11.32 0.06
N ALA A 368 -31.88 10.79 -1.11
CA ALA A 368 -33.22 10.30 -1.38
C ALA A 368 -33.50 8.99 -0.62
N ARG A 369 -34.79 8.73 -0.38
CA ARG A 369 -35.27 7.56 0.38
C ARG A 369 -36.24 6.77 -0.47
N THR A 370 -35.92 5.52 -0.73
CA THR A 370 -36.81 4.54 -1.35
C THR A 370 -37.00 3.39 -0.37
N ILE A 371 -38.13 3.37 0.32
CA ILE A 371 -38.39 2.44 1.43
C ILE A 371 -39.61 1.61 1.07
N PHE A 372 -39.43 0.29 0.92
CA PHE A 372 -40.49 -0.66 0.64
C PHE A 372 -40.99 -1.28 1.95
N GLY A 373 -42.07 -0.74 2.50
CA GLY A 373 -42.62 -1.13 3.80
C GLY A 373 -42.72 0.09 4.72
N ASP A 374 -42.91 -0.18 6.01
CA ASP A 374 -43.06 0.87 7.02
C ASP A 374 -41.74 1.31 7.64
N ILE A 375 -41.78 2.50 8.24
CA ILE A 375 -40.73 3.08 9.08
C ILE A 375 -41.24 3.14 10.51
N ASP A 376 -40.63 2.37 11.41
CA ASP A 376 -40.93 2.42 12.84
C ASP A 376 -39.87 3.20 13.60
N ILE A 377 -40.34 4.15 14.40
CA ILE A 377 -39.50 4.99 15.27
C ILE A 377 -40.14 5.03 16.65
N PHE A 378 -39.52 4.38 17.64
CA PHE A 378 -40.01 4.42 19.01
C PHE A 378 -38.89 4.37 20.06
N GLY A 379 -39.26 4.51 21.34
CA GLY A 379 -38.30 4.38 22.43
C GLY A 379 -37.26 5.50 22.50
N TYR A 380 -37.68 6.75 22.28
CA TYR A 380 -36.82 7.95 22.27
C TYR A 380 -35.79 8.00 21.13
N SER A 381 -36.03 7.25 20.07
CA SER A 381 -35.24 7.30 18.84
C SER A 381 -35.55 8.52 17.99
N THR A 382 -34.62 8.86 17.09
CA THR A 382 -34.81 9.95 16.12
C THR A 382 -34.35 9.52 14.73
N LEU A 383 -34.99 10.08 13.71
CA LEU A 383 -34.58 9.95 12.32
C LEU A 383 -34.71 11.32 11.66
N ILE A 384 -33.62 11.84 11.12
CA ILE A 384 -33.58 13.18 10.52
C ILE A 384 -33.00 13.17 9.10
N ASP A 385 -33.30 14.21 8.34
CA ASP A 385 -32.75 14.40 7.01
C ASP A 385 -31.48 15.29 6.97
N GLY A 386 -30.94 15.50 5.76
CA GLY A 386 -29.78 16.38 5.55
C GLY A 386 -30.02 17.87 5.90
N GLN A 387 -31.27 18.27 6.12
CA GLN A 387 -31.66 19.60 6.58
C GLN A 387 -32.02 19.63 8.08
N TRP A 388 -31.76 18.55 8.81
CA TRP A 388 -32.08 18.39 10.23
C TRP A 388 -33.59 18.41 10.52
N ALA A 389 -34.43 18.10 9.53
CA ALA A 389 -35.85 17.93 9.73
C ALA A 389 -36.19 16.48 10.10
N ASP A 390 -37.15 16.32 11.01
CA ASP A 390 -37.63 15.01 11.42
C ASP A 390 -38.27 14.26 10.25
N ILE A 391 -37.91 13.00 10.10
CA ILE A 391 -38.51 12.07 9.17
C ILE A 391 -39.62 11.35 9.94
N ALA A 392 -40.87 11.60 9.54
CA ALA A 392 -42.01 10.98 10.18
C ALA A 392 -42.03 9.46 9.93
N ALA A 393 -42.41 8.70 10.95
CA ALA A 393 -42.85 7.32 10.78
C ALA A 393 -43.99 7.29 9.74
N THR A 394 -44.02 6.25 8.90
CA THR A 394 -45.23 6.01 8.10
C THR A 394 -46.35 5.61 9.07
N PRO A 395 -47.57 6.13 8.91
CA PRO A 395 -48.68 5.66 9.73
C PRO A 395 -48.90 4.19 9.40
N ALA A 396 -48.76 3.32 10.42
CA ALA A 396 -49.16 1.93 10.32
C ALA A 396 -50.58 1.84 9.71
N PRO A 397 -50.81 0.96 8.71
CA PRO A 397 -52.09 0.87 8.01
C PRO A 397 -53.31 0.60 8.91
#